data_AF-A0A949Z4I9-F1
#
_entry.id   AF-A0A949Z4I9-F1
#
_cell.length_a   1.000
_cell.length_b   1.000
_cell.length_c   1.000
_cell.angle_alpha   90.00
_cell.angle_beta   90.00
_cell.angle_gamma   90.00
#
_symmetry.space_group_name_H-M   'P 1'
#
loop_
_entity.id
_entity.type
_entity.pdbx_description
1 polymer ?
#
loop_
_entity_poly.entity_id
_entity_poly.type
_entity_poly.pdbx_seq_one_letter_code
_entity_poly.pdbx_strand_id
1 'polypeptide(L)'
;MNRDFEFKQILRAYRAGIINEATFEQEMHSLENGSANSQDGFRAFGRSYASEREAVLRFLENVSAAETNGGEAIRKWLEVCTTECIRGGLKMVAEREAYHGRAFEGRLRELGGTMPNRQTEDLQKNLAYLGNPSVSDYQKLHRGATRFPNPEETIRPLFEFAAQLKEDLQTKEMVLLFAQDELSTLKWQNALCATLTRMQAETSAAAAS
;
A
#
# COMPACT_ATOMS: atom_id res chain seq x y z
N MET A 1 -20.10 6.00 18.39
CA MET A 1 -21.56 5.93 18.56
C MET A 1 -22.08 4.84 17.62
N ASN A 2 -23.09 4.06 17.98
CA ASN A 2 -23.50 2.87 17.19
C ASN A 2 -24.35 3.30 15.99
N ARG A 3 -23.94 2.95 14.76
CA ARG A 3 -24.63 3.30 13.50
C ARG A 3 -26.12 2.90 13.49
N ASP A 4 -26.45 1.76 14.11
CA ASP A 4 -27.84 1.30 14.25
C ASP A 4 -28.68 2.21 15.15
N PHE A 5 -28.05 2.83 16.15
CA PHE A 5 -28.72 3.77 17.04
C PHE A 5 -29.00 5.08 16.30
N GLU A 6 -28.04 5.61 15.55
CA GLU A 6 -28.21 6.84 14.75
C GLU A 6 -29.28 6.67 13.67
N PHE A 7 -29.27 5.55 12.94
CA PHE A 7 -30.33 5.21 11.98
C PHE A 7 -31.72 5.23 12.63
N LYS A 8 -31.87 4.58 13.79
CA LYS A 8 -33.14 4.52 14.51
C LYS A 8 -33.61 5.91 14.97
N GLN A 9 -32.70 6.81 15.31
CA GLN A 9 -33.06 8.18 15.69
C GLN A 9 -33.50 9.02 14.49
N ILE A 10 -32.76 8.96 13.38
CA ILE A 10 -33.12 9.66 12.13
C ILE A 10 -34.49 9.18 11.62
N LEU A 11 -34.72 7.86 11.61
CA LEU A 11 -35.99 7.27 11.21
C LEU A 11 -37.14 7.67 12.17
N ARG A 12 -36.88 7.75 13.47
CA ARG A 12 -37.87 8.20 14.46
C ARG A 12 -38.24 9.66 14.26
N ALA A 13 -37.27 10.53 14.00
CA ALA A 13 -37.49 11.95 13.74
C ALA A 13 -38.32 12.18 12.47
N TYR A 14 -38.04 11.43 11.40
CA TYR A 14 -38.82 11.50 10.15
C TYR A 14 -40.26 11.03 10.36
N ARG A 15 -40.47 9.88 11.02
CA ARG A 15 -41.82 9.37 11.33
C ARG A 15 -42.62 10.29 12.26
N ALA A 16 -41.95 11.04 13.11
CA ALA A 16 -42.57 12.03 13.98
C ALA A 16 -42.86 13.37 13.27
N GLY A 17 -42.50 13.51 11.99
CA GLY A 17 -42.65 14.76 11.23
C GLY A 17 -41.73 15.89 11.68
N ILE A 18 -40.69 15.59 12.47
CA ILE A 18 -39.72 16.57 12.97
C ILE A 18 -38.80 17.03 11.85
N ILE A 19 -38.46 16.11 10.93
CA ILE A 19 -37.68 16.38 9.73
C ILE A 19 -38.51 16.00 8.51
N ASN A 20 -38.28 16.70 7.39
CA ASN A 20 -38.92 16.39 6.12
C ASN A 20 -38.14 15.33 5.33
N GLU A 21 -38.70 14.87 4.21
CA GLU A 21 -38.12 13.82 3.37
C GLU A 21 -36.72 14.19 2.86
N ALA A 22 -36.53 15.43 2.39
CA ALA A 22 -35.22 15.90 1.92
C ALA A 22 -34.16 15.89 3.03
N THR A 23 -34.52 16.30 4.25
CA THR A 23 -33.62 16.23 5.42
C THR A 23 -33.34 14.79 5.82
N PHE A 24 -34.34 13.89 5.75
CA PHE A 24 -34.13 12.47 6.02
C PHE A 24 -33.15 11.83 5.03
N GLU A 25 -33.30 12.09 3.73
CA GLU A 25 -32.38 11.59 2.69
C GLU A 25 -30.95 12.11 2.89
N GLN A 26 -30.81 13.40 3.24
CA GLN A 26 -29.51 14.00 3.51
C GLN A 26 -28.80 13.39 4.74
N GLU A 27 -29.54 13.17 5.83
CA GLU A 27 -29.02 12.55 7.05
C GLU A 27 -28.68 11.07 6.82
N MET A 28 -29.51 10.35 6.04
CA MET A 28 -29.24 8.97 5.63
C MET A 28 -27.99 8.87 4.76
N HIS A 29 -27.83 9.76 3.78
CA HIS A 29 -26.65 9.84 2.94
C HIS A 29 -25.38 10.16 3.76
N SER A 30 -25.49 11.02 4.78
CA SER A 30 -24.40 11.34 5.70
C SER A 30 -24.06 10.16 6.62
N LEU A 31 -25.06 9.40 7.06
CA LEU A 31 -24.88 8.20 7.87
C LEU A 31 -24.24 7.04 7.08
N GLU A 32 -24.54 6.95 5.78
CA GLU A 32 -23.95 5.97 4.88
C GLU A 32 -22.52 6.31 4.47
N ASN A 33 -22.20 7.60 4.33
CA ASN A 33 -20.90 8.08 3.86
C ASN A 33 -19.92 8.53 4.94
N GLY A 34 -20.34 8.53 6.21
CA GLY A 34 -19.58 9.13 7.33
C GLY A 34 -19.82 10.64 7.40
N SER A 35 -19.66 11.24 8.59
CA SER A 35 -20.01 12.65 8.83
C SER A 35 -19.30 13.59 7.84
N ALA A 36 -20.05 14.04 6.84
CA ALA A 36 -19.63 15.01 5.83
C ALA A 36 -19.56 16.41 6.45
N ASN A 37 -18.55 16.66 7.28
CA ASN A 37 -18.22 18.01 7.75
C ASN A 37 -16.76 18.36 7.42
N SER A 38 -16.46 18.40 6.13
CA SER A 38 -15.59 19.42 5.55
C SER A 38 -16.04 19.69 4.11
N GLN A 39 -16.35 20.95 3.79
CA GLN A 39 -16.69 21.39 2.44
C GLN A 39 -15.54 21.19 1.41
N ASP A 40 -14.39 20.66 1.83
CA ASP A 40 -13.17 20.50 1.03
C ASP A 40 -12.91 19.07 0.50
N GLY A 41 -13.74 18.09 0.87
CA GLY A 41 -13.52 16.68 0.54
C GLY A 41 -12.28 16.09 1.22
N PHE A 42 -12.11 14.77 1.18
CA PHE A 42 -10.91 14.11 1.71
C PHE A 42 -9.81 14.09 0.64
N ARG A 43 -8.57 14.47 0.97
CA ARG A 43 -7.48 14.59 -0.02
C ARG A 43 -6.27 13.75 0.32
N ALA A 44 -6.01 12.71 -0.46
CA ALA A 44 -4.83 11.86 -0.29
C ALA A 44 -4.22 11.43 -1.62
N PHE A 45 -2.91 11.21 -1.64
CA PHE A 45 -2.16 10.77 -2.83
C PHE A 45 -2.41 11.66 -4.07
N GLY A 46 -2.54 12.97 -3.87
CA GLY A 46 -2.83 13.94 -4.93
C GLY A 46 -4.24 13.86 -5.52
N ARG A 47 -5.18 13.13 -4.88
CA ARG A 47 -6.57 12.96 -5.32
C ARG A 47 -7.53 13.46 -4.25
N SER A 48 -8.70 13.92 -4.70
CA SER A 48 -9.83 14.26 -3.83
C SER A 48 -10.84 13.11 -3.85
N TYR A 49 -11.45 12.84 -2.71
CA TYR A 49 -12.46 11.82 -2.47
C TYR A 49 -13.66 12.45 -1.76
N ALA A 50 -14.84 11.88 -1.93
CA ALA A 50 -16.05 12.35 -1.28
C ALA A 50 -15.99 12.17 0.25
N SER A 51 -15.26 11.17 0.74
CA SER A 51 -15.07 10.92 2.18
C SER A 51 -13.77 10.18 2.50
N GLU A 52 -13.41 10.12 3.79
CA GLU A 52 -12.30 9.29 4.31
C GLU A 52 -12.52 7.82 3.93
N ARG A 53 -13.75 7.32 4.08
CA ARG A 53 -14.12 5.94 3.76
C ARG A 53 -13.85 5.61 2.29
N GLU A 54 -14.21 6.51 1.37
CA GLU A 54 -13.91 6.30 -0.05
C GLU A 54 -12.39 6.25 -0.28
N ALA A 55 -11.64 7.18 0.31
CA ALA A 55 -10.18 7.19 0.19
C ALA A 55 -9.54 5.90 0.74
N VAL A 56 -10.03 5.41 1.87
CA VAL A 56 -9.61 4.14 2.49
C VAL A 56 -9.89 2.95 1.57
N LEU A 57 -11.11 2.84 1.04
CA LEU A 57 -11.46 1.75 0.12
C LEU A 57 -10.55 1.76 -1.11
N ARG A 58 -10.36 2.93 -1.74
CA ARG A 58 -9.48 3.07 -2.90
C ARG A 58 -8.02 2.78 -2.58
N PHE A 59 -7.54 3.16 -1.40
CA PHE A 59 -6.21 2.79 -0.94
C PHE A 59 -6.08 1.27 -0.79
N LEU A 60 -7.01 0.62 -0.09
CA LEU A 60 -7.02 -0.82 0.16
C LEU A 60 -7.10 -1.65 -1.13
N GLU A 61 -7.91 -1.22 -2.11
CA GLU A 61 -7.97 -1.82 -3.44
C GLU A 61 -6.61 -1.81 -4.14
N ASN A 62 -5.93 -0.66 -4.13
CA ASN A 62 -4.64 -0.53 -4.81
C ASN A 62 -3.52 -1.27 -4.07
N VAL A 63 -3.41 -1.07 -2.75
CA VAL A 63 -2.30 -1.64 -1.96
C VAL A 63 -2.42 -3.16 -1.86
N SER A 64 -3.62 -3.72 -1.70
CA SER A 64 -3.77 -5.19 -1.64
C SER A 64 -3.30 -5.89 -2.92
N ALA A 65 -3.57 -5.30 -4.10
CA ALA A 65 -3.03 -5.77 -5.36
C ALA A 65 -1.51 -5.58 -5.44
N ALA A 66 -1.02 -4.38 -5.09
CA ALA A 66 0.40 -4.04 -5.18
C ALA A 66 1.25 -4.99 -4.32
N GLU A 67 0.87 -5.23 -3.07
CA GLU A 67 1.60 -6.07 -2.12
C GLU A 67 1.56 -7.55 -2.50
N THR A 68 0.41 -8.05 -2.96
CA THR A 68 0.31 -9.42 -3.47
C THR A 68 1.25 -9.63 -4.66
N ASN A 69 1.21 -8.69 -5.60
CA ASN A 69 2.04 -8.69 -6.79
C ASN A 69 3.53 -8.50 -6.47
N GLY A 70 3.85 -7.65 -5.49
CA GLY A 70 5.19 -7.43 -4.96
C GLY A 70 5.76 -8.72 -4.36
N GLY A 71 4.99 -9.39 -3.50
CA GLY A 71 5.36 -10.68 -2.94
C GLY A 71 5.62 -11.76 -3.99
N GLU A 72 4.78 -11.86 -5.03
CA GLU A 72 5.02 -12.78 -6.15
C GLU A 72 6.29 -12.43 -6.94
N ALA A 73 6.51 -11.14 -7.21
CA ALA A 73 7.67 -10.65 -7.93
C ALA A 73 8.99 -10.92 -7.18
N ILE A 74 9.03 -10.67 -5.87
CA ILE A 74 10.20 -10.94 -5.03
C ILE A 74 10.43 -12.46 -4.92
N ARG A 75 9.38 -13.28 -4.83
CA ARG A 75 9.54 -14.74 -4.90
C ARG A 75 10.14 -15.22 -6.21
N LYS A 76 9.71 -14.67 -7.35
CA LYS A 76 10.31 -15.01 -8.66
C LYS A 76 11.78 -14.66 -8.74
N TRP A 77 12.18 -13.54 -8.15
CA TRP A 77 13.60 -13.25 -8.03
C TRP A 77 14.29 -14.25 -7.10
N LEU A 78 13.71 -14.53 -5.92
CA LEU A 78 14.28 -15.46 -4.95
C LEU A 78 14.54 -16.86 -5.54
N GLU A 79 13.64 -17.36 -6.40
CA GLU A 79 13.78 -18.65 -7.10
C GLU A 79 15.08 -18.75 -7.93
N VAL A 80 15.56 -17.64 -8.49
CA VAL A 80 16.74 -17.59 -9.37
C VAL A 80 17.93 -16.85 -8.76
N CYS A 81 17.80 -16.33 -7.55
CA CYS A 81 18.82 -15.52 -6.88
C CYS A 81 20.02 -16.38 -6.50
N THR A 82 21.22 -16.00 -6.94
CA THR A 82 22.49 -16.70 -6.65
C THR A 82 23.36 -15.98 -5.62
N THR A 83 23.12 -14.69 -5.40
CA THR A 83 23.89 -13.83 -4.49
C THR A 83 23.40 -13.95 -3.05
N GLU A 84 24.19 -14.52 -2.15
CA GLU A 84 23.75 -14.87 -0.79
C GLU A 84 23.22 -13.70 0.05
N CYS A 85 23.93 -12.56 0.05
CA CYS A 85 23.52 -11.39 0.83
C CYS A 85 22.20 -10.78 0.35
N ILE A 86 21.89 -10.89 -0.95
CA ILE A 86 20.61 -10.48 -1.52
C ILE A 86 19.53 -11.51 -1.13
N ARG A 87 19.83 -12.81 -1.31
CA ARG A 87 18.89 -13.91 -1.07
C ARG A 87 18.30 -13.87 0.35
N GLY A 88 19.11 -13.56 1.36
CA GLY A 88 18.64 -13.43 2.74
C GLY A 88 17.57 -12.37 2.93
N GLY A 89 17.78 -11.17 2.37
CA GLY A 89 16.78 -10.09 2.44
C GLY A 89 15.54 -10.37 1.60
N LEU A 90 15.69 -10.97 0.40
CA LEU A 90 14.54 -11.34 -0.44
C LEU A 90 13.58 -12.31 0.27
N LYS A 91 14.08 -13.25 1.08
CA LYS A 91 13.23 -14.13 1.90
C LYS A 91 12.35 -13.32 2.87
N MET A 92 12.94 -12.35 3.56
CA MET A 92 12.23 -11.51 4.52
C MET A 92 11.21 -10.59 3.84
N VAL A 93 11.56 -10.03 2.68
CA VAL A 93 10.68 -9.15 1.91
C VAL A 93 9.51 -9.96 1.35
N ALA A 94 9.74 -11.08 0.67
CA ALA A 94 8.68 -11.91 0.09
C ALA A 94 7.58 -12.31 1.10
N GLU A 95 7.97 -12.64 2.33
CA GLU A 95 7.01 -13.00 3.38
C GLU A 95 6.20 -11.80 3.88
N ARG A 96 6.83 -10.64 4.06
CA ARG A 96 6.16 -9.40 4.50
C ARG A 96 5.15 -8.91 3.47
N GLU A 97 5.56 -8.76 2.22
CA GLU A 97 4.70 -8.31 1.11
C GLU A 97 3.45 -9.20 0.98
N ALA A 98 3.64 -10.51 1.05
CA ALA A 98 2.52 -11.44 0.97
C ALA A 98 1.61 -11.39 2.20
N TYR A 99 2.18 -11.12 3.39
CA TYR A 99 1.39 -10.88 4.59
C TYR A 99 0.57 -9.58 4.46
N HIS A 100 1.19 -8.48 4.03
CA HIS A 100 0.53 -7.20 3.82
C HIS A 100 -0.60 -7.33 2.80
N GLY A 101 -0.36 -7.99 1.67
CA GLY A 101 -1.38 -8.29 0.67
C GLY A 101 -2.60 -8.98 1.29
N ARG A 102 -2.39 -10.10 2.00
CA ARG A 102 -3.49 -10.82 2.69
C ARG A 102 -4.21 -9.97 3.73
N ALA A 103 -3.48 -9.19 4.51
CA ALA A 103 -4.04 -8.34 5.55
C ALA A 103 -4.92 -7.22 4.98
N PHE A 104 -4.44 -6.51 3.96
CA PHE A 104 -5.20 -5.45 3.30
C PHE A 104 -6.39 -5.99 2.51
N GLU A 105 -6.28 -7.17 1.89
CA GLU A 105 -7.46 -7.83 1.31
C GLU A 105 -8.51 -8.19 2.36
N GLY A 106 -8.07 -8.70 3.52
CA GLY A 106 -8.96 -8.96 4.65
C GLY A 106 -9.73 -7.71 5.02
N ARG A 107 -9.01 -6.60 5.22
CA ARG A 107 -9.60 -5.30 5.56
C ARG A 107 -10.54 -4.78 4.47
N LEU A 108 -10.17 -4.93 3.21
CA LEU A 108 -10.99 -4.53 2.07
C LEU A 108 -12.32 -5.28 2.04
N ARG A 109 -12.31 -6.60 2.31
CA ARG A 109 -13.53 -7.41 2.41
C ARG A 109 -14.42 -6.99 3.58
N GLU A 110 -13.83 -6.72 4.74
CA GLU A 110 -14.56 -6.25 5.93
C GLU A 110 -15.32 -4.94 5.65
N LEU A 111 -14.74 -4.06 4.84
CA LEU A 111 -15.36 -2.78 4.48
C LEU A 111 -16.30 -2.88 3.27
N GLY A 112 -16.46 -4.06 2.66
CA GLY A 112 -17.32 -4.29 1.50
C GLY A 112 -16.77 -3.70 0.19
N GLY A 113 -15.45 -3.55 0.08
CA GLY A 113 -14.80 -3.05 -1.14
C GLY A 113 -14.66 -4.10 -2.23
N THR A 114 -14.23 -3.66 -3.42
CA THR A 114 -14.13 -4.54 -4.60
C THR A 114 -12.74 -5.15 -4.72
N MET A 115 -12.64 -6.46 -4.91
CA MET A 115 -11.32 -7.07 -5.16
C MET A 115 -10.74 -6.61 -6.50
N PRO A 116 -9.49 -6.12 -6.54
CA PRO A 116 -8.86 -5.65 -7.77
C PRO A 116 -8.50 -6.81 -8.71
N ASN A 117 -8.46 -6.55 -10.02
CA ASN A 117 -7.83 -7.46 -10.98
C ASN A 117 -6.30 -7.44 -10.80
N ARG A 118 -5.71 -8.59 -10.52
CA ARG A 118 -4.27 -8.74 -10.27
C ARG A 118 -3.49 -9.18 -11.51
N GLN A 119 -4.17 -9.71 -12.52
CA GLN A 119 -3.54 -10.21 -13.74
C GLN A 119 -3.35 -9.08 -14.74
N THR A 120 -2.37 -8.22 -14.49
CA THR A 120 -2.02 -7.11 -15.38
C THR A 120 -0.82 -7.46 -16.26
N GLU A 121 -0.74 -6.88 -17.45
CA GLU A 121 0.43 -7.06 -18.33
C GLU A 121 1.72 -6.58 -17.67
N ASP A 122 1.65 -5.52 -16.88
CA ASP A 122 2.81 -4.96 -16.18
C ASP A 122 3.33 -5.92 -15.11
N LEU A 123 2.44 -6.62 -14.40
CA LEU A 123 2.85 -7.71 -13.50
C LEU A 123 3.60 -8.79 -14.29
N GLN A 124 3.03 -9.27 -15.39
CA GLN A 124 3.64 -10.34 -16.19
C GLN A 124 5.04 -9.95 -16.71
N LYS A 125 5.21 -8.71 -17.20
CA LYS A 125 6.51 -8.18 -17.59
C LYS A 125 7.49 -8.12 -16.41
N ASN A 126 7.02 -7.72 -15.23
CA ASN A 126 7.85 -7.63 -14.04
C ASN A 126 8.29 -9.02 -13.55
N LEU A 127 7.38 -9.99 -13.51
CA LEU A 127 7.66 -11.40 -13.17
C LEU A 127 8.68 -12.00 -14.14
N ALA A 128 8.49 -11.78 -15.44
CA ALA A 128 9.41 -12.26 -16.47
C ALA A 128 10.83 -11.70 -16.30
N TYR A 129 10.97 -10.41 -15.99
CA TYR A 129 12.27 -9.80 -15.74
C TYR A 129 12.94 -10.35 -14.46
N LEU A 130 12.20 -10.38 -13.35
CA LEU A 130 12.76 -10.76 -12.05
C LEU A 130 13.10 -12.26 -11.98
N GLY A 131 12.29 -13.10 -12.63
CA GLY A 131 12.53 -14.54 -12.76
C GLY A 131 13.53 -14.93 -13.84
N ASN A 132 14.09 -13.98 -14.61
CA ASN A 132 15.07 -14.31 -15.64
C ASN A 132 16.45 -14.57 -15.01
N PRO A 133 17.02 -15.80 -15.08
CA PRO A 133 18.34 -16.10 -14.52
C PRO A 133 19.50 -15.44 -15.29
N SER A 134 19.27 -15.01 -16.54
CA SER A 134 20.26 -14.28 -17.33
C SER A 134 20.42 -12.81 -16.91
N VAL A 135 19.51 -12.28 -16.10
CA VAL A 135 19.63 -10.95 -15.48
C VAL A 135 20.24 -11.12 -14.09
N SER A 136 21.35 -10.45 -13.81
CA SER A 136 22.06 -10.60 -12.54
C SER A 136 21.25 -10.05 -11.36
N ASP A 137 21.50 -10.59 -10.16
CA ASP A 137 20.86 -10.09 -8.94
C ASP A 137 21.21 -8.62 -8.69
N TYR A 138 22.44 -8.22 -8.99
CA TYR A 138 22.86 -6.82 -8.90
C TYR A 138 22.03 -5.93 -9.84
N GLN A 139 21.79 -6.33 -11.09
CA GLN A 139 20.95 -5.57 -12.03
C GLN A 139 19.51 -5.44 -11.53
N LYS A 140 18.95 -6.50 -10.94
CA LYS A 140 17.60 -6.48 -10.36
C LYS A 140 17.53 -5.55 -9.14
N LEU A 141 18.51 -5.63 -8.25
CA LEU A 141 18.63 -4.77 -7.06
C LEU A 141 18.79 -3.30 -7.44
N HIS A 142 19.72 -3.02 -8.36
CA HIS A 142 20.00 -1.69 -8.87
C HIS A 142 18.76 -1.06 -9.52
N ARG A 143 18.01 -1.82 -10.33
CA ARG A 143 16.76 -1.35 -10.94
C ARG A 143 15.78 -0.81 -9.88
N GLY A 144 15.60 -1.52 -8.78
CA GLY A 144 14.68 -1.04 -7.74
C GLY A 144 15.27 0.11 -6.89
N ALA A 145 16.57 0.11 -6.60
CA ALA A 145 17.23 1.22 -5.89
C ALA A 145 17.17 2.52 -6.71
N THR A 146 17.34 2.44 -8.04
CA THR A 146 17.18 3.59 -8.94
C THR A 146 15.73 4.05 -9.03
N ARG A 147 14.76 3.12 -8.97
CA ARG A 147 13.34 3.47 -8.99
C ARG A 147 12.90 4.21 -7.72
N PHE A 148 13.51 3.87 -6.58
CA PHE A 148 13.20 4.45 -5.26
C PHE A 148 14.48 4.93 -4.57
N PRO A 149 15.10 6.01 -5.08
CA PRO A 149 16.42 6.46 -4.62
C PRO A 149 16.39 7.12 -3.24
N ASN A 150 15.22 7.59 -2.81
CA ASN A 150 15.01 8.25 -1.52
C ASN A 150 13.94 7.48 -0.73
N PRO A 151 14.31 6.49 0.11
CA PRO A 151 13.37 5.67 0.87
C PRO A 151 12.38 6.50 1.68
N GLU A 152 12.85 7.51 2.41
CA GLU A 152 12.03 8.36 3.27
C GLU A 152 10.97 9.12 2.46
N GLU A 153 11.36 9.76 1.36
CA GLU A 153 10.42 10.49 0.50
C GLU A 153 9.45 9.56 -0.22
N THR A 154 9.88 8.34 -0.55
CA THR A 154 9.03 7.34 -1.21
C THR A 154 7.90 6.90 -0.29
N ILE A 155 8.19 6.70 1.00
CA ILE A 155 7.22 6.20 1.98
C ILE A 155 6.42 7.32 2.66
N ARG A 156 6.93 8.56 2.68
CA ARG A 156 6.26 9.71 3.30
C ARG A 156 4.75 9.81 2.99
N PRO A 157 4.26 9.62 1.75
CA PRO A 157 2.83 9.66 1.46
C PRO A 157 1.98 8.65 2.25
N LEU A 158 2.52 7.50 2.63
CA LEU A 158 1.81 6.51 3.46
C LEU A 158 1.63 7.01 4.90
N PHE A 159 2.68 7.61 5.48
CA PHE A 159 2.59 8.24 6.81
C PHE A 159 1.63 9.43 6.80
N GLU A 160 1.69 10.27 5.77
CA GLU A 160 0.77 11.39 5.59
C GLU A 160 -0.68 10.92 5.46
N PHE A 161 -0.93 9.85 4.71
CA PHE A 161 -2.26 9.26 4.59
C PHE A 161 -2.76 8.74 5.94
N ALA A 162 -1.95 7.96 6.68
CA ALA A 162 -2.32 7.46 7.99
C ALA A 162 -2.59 8.59 9.01
N ALA A 163 -1.84 9.69 8.94
CA ALA A 163 -2.05 10.84 9.81
C ALA A 163 -3.40 11.55 9.55
N GLN A 164 -3.94 11.45 8.34
CA GLN A 164 -5.23 12.04 7.97
C GLN A 164 -6.43 11.19 8.39
N LEU A 165 -6.25 9.89 8.62
CA LEU A 165 -7.32 8.99 9.04
C LEU A 165 -7.74 9.31 10.48
N LYS A 166 -9.01 9.67 10.66
CA LYS A 166 -9.62 10.02 11.94
C LYS A 166 -10.73 9.05 12.35
N GLU A 167 -11.43 8.48 11.37
CA GLU A 167 -12.57 7.61 11.60
C GLU A 167 -12.16 6.14 11.55
N ASP A 168 -11.37 5.73 10.55
CA ASP A 168 -10.90 4.35 10.41
C ASP A 168 -9.55 4.11 11.10
N LEU A 169 -9.60 4.05 12.43
CA LEU A 169 -8.43 3.83 13.28
C LEU A 169 -7.75 2.47 13.03
N GLN A 170 -8.52 1.45 12.65
CA GLN A 170 -7.93 0.13 12.35
C GLN A 170 -7.07 0.22 11.10
N THR A 171 -7.60 0.80 10.01
CA THR A 171 -6.83 0.98 8.78
C THR A 171 -5.63 1.89 9.02
N LYS A 172 -5.78 2.95 9.83
CA LYS A 172 -4.67 3.83 10.22
C LYS A 172 -3.48 3.07 10.79
N GLU A 173 -3.69 2.26 11.83
CA GLU A 173 -2.60 1.52 12.47
C GLU A 173 -2.00 0.48 11.52
N MET A 174 -2.81 -0.14 10.64
CA MET A 174 -2.30 -1.02 9.59
C MET A 174 -1.37 -0.28 8.63
N VAL A 175 -1.74 0.92 8.16
CA VAL A 175 -0.91 1.73 7.26
C VAL A 175 0.39 2.17 7.94
N LEU A 176 0.36 2.53 9.22
CA LEU A 176 1.57 2.94 9.95
C LEU A 176 2.60 1.81 10.05
N LEU A 177 2.17 0.60 10.40
CA LEU A 177 3.08 -0.55 10.47
C LEU A 177 3.58 -0.96 9.09
N PHE A 178 2.69 -1.00 8.10
CA PHE A 178 3.04 -1.24 6.71
C PHE A 178 4.11 -0.25 6.21
N ALA A 179 3.90 1.06 6.43
CA ALA A 179 4.86 2.08 6.02
C ALA A 179 6.25 1.89 6.64
N GLN A 180 6.33 1.44 7.90
CA GLN A 180 7.62 1.13 8.52
C GLN A 180 8.31 -0.08 7.89
N ASP A 181 7.55 -1.13 7.58
CA ASP A 181 8.08 -2.31 6.89
C ASP A 181 8.63 -1.96 5.51
N GLU A 182 7.90 -1.14 4.75
CA GLU A 182 8.29 -0.67 3.43
C GLU A 182 9.54 0.21 3.49
N LEU A 183 9.61 1.12 4.47
CA LEU A 183 10.79 1.93 4.70
C LEU A 183 12.02 1.06 4.99
N SER A 184 11.85 0.01 5.80
CA SER A 184 12.91 -0.95 6.09
C SER A 184 13.38 -1.69 4.82
N THR A 185 12.45 -2.13 3.96
CA THR A 185 12.75 -2.76 2.67
C THR A 185 13.57 -1.83 1.77
N LEU A 186 13.11 -0.60 1.57
CA LEU A 186 13.76 0.36 0.70
C LEU A 186 15.14 0.79 1.21
N LYS A 187 15.30 0.95 2.53
CA LYS A 187 16.60 1.23 3.15
C LYS A 187 17.58 0.08 2.95
N TRP A 188 17.14 -1.15 3.20
CA TRP A 188 17.95 -2.34 2.95
C TRP A 188 18.40 -2.42 1.49
N GLN A 189 17.45 -2.24 0.56
CA GLN A 189 17.74 -2.28 -0.87
C GLN A 189 18.77 -1.25 -1.29
N ASN A 190 18.59 0.01 -0.87
CA ASN A 190 19.52 1.10 -1.20
C ASN A 190 20.91 0.87 -0.59
N ALA A 191 20.98 0.50 0.69
CA ALA A 191 22.24 0.25 1.37
C ALA A 191 23.02 -0.92 0.76
N LEU A 192 22.33 -2.02 0.43
CA LEU A 192 22.95 -3.18 -0.20
C LEU A 192 23.41 -2.87 -1.62
N CYS A 193 22.60 -2.13 -2.39
CA CYS A 193 22.97 -1.70 -3.74
C CYS A 193 24.25 -0.86 -3.70
N ALA A 194 24.28 0.19 -2.85
CA ALA A 194 25.46 1.05 -2.72
C ALA A 194 26.71 0.26 -2.30
N THR A 195 26.56 -0.72 -1.42
CA THR A 195 27.66 -1.60 -1.01
C THR A 195 28.20 -2.42 -2.16
N LEU A 196 27.33 -3.09 -2.93
CA LEU A 196 27.74 -3.90 -4.07
C LEU A 196 28.34 -3.07 -5.21
N THR A 197 27.83 -1.85 -5.44
CA THR A 197 28.40 -0.91 -6.42
C THR A 197 29.84 -0.54 -6.05
N ARG A 198 30.13 -0.25 -4.77
CA ARG A 198 31.50 0.04 -4.31
C ARG A 198 32.43 -1.16 -4.50
N MET A 199 31.99 -2.36 -4.10
CA MET A 199 32.79 -3.58 -4.25
C MET A 199 33.14 -3.88 -5.71
N GLN A 200 32.23 -3.64 -6.65
CA GLN A 200 32.50 -3.78 -8.09
C GLN A 200 33.52 -2.77 -8.60
N ALA A 201 33.46 -1.52 -8.14
CA ALA A 201 34.42 -0.48 -8.51
C ALA A 201 35.83 -0.81 -8.01
N GLU A 202 35.96 -1.25 -6.75
CA GLU A 202 37.23 -1.65 -6.15
C GLU A 202 37.85 -2.87 -6.85
N THR A 203 37.03 -3.89 -7.16
CA THR A 203 37.48 -5.08 -7.90
C THR A 203 37.98 -4.72 -9.30
N SER A 204 37.28 -3.80 -9.98
CA SER A 204 37.66 -3.36 -11.33
C SER A 204 38.95 -2.54 -11.32
N ALA A 205 39.16 -1.71 -10.30
CA ALA A 205 40.38 -0.94 -10.13
C ALA A 205 41.59 -1.85 -9.87
N ALA A 206 41.42 -2.88 -9.03
CA ALA A 206 42.47 -3.86 -8.73
C ALA A 206 42.83 -4.76 -9.93
N ALA A 207 41.87 -5.03 -10.84
CA ALA A 207 42.13 -5.79 -12.06
C ALA A 207 42.85 -4.97 -13.14
N ALA A 208 42.85 -3.64 -13.03
CA ALA A 208 43.49 -2.72 -13.97
C ALA A 208 44.90 -2.26 -13.53
N SER A 209 45.31 -2.59 -12.31
CA SER A 209 46.65 -2.35 -11.74
C SER A 209 47.55 -3.57 -11.89
#